data_AF-A0A4Y9ZDH5-F1
#
_entry.id   AF-A0A4Y9ZDH5-F1
#
_cell.length_a   1.000
_cell.length_b   1.000
_cell.length_c   1.000
_cell.angle_alpha   90.00
_cell.angle_beta   90.00
_cell.angle_gamma   90.00
#
_symmetry.space_group_name_H-M   'P 1'
#
loop_
_entity.id
_entity.type
_entity.pdbx_description
1 polymer ?
#
loop_
_entity_poly.entity_id
_entity_poly.type
_entity_poly.pdbx_seq_one_letter_code
_entity_poly.pdbx_strand_id
1 'polypeptide(L)'
;MMVSRRLDGVPGPAKVLDQSTKQAAQLTTIPSSKLASLSLTTSTLTLPNWRFYDILRPSHGYCSVCAFSLWPLALLQPYDDDQPIWPCEVSDKFAGSPEQASDLSEEDFYARKNVIDQVQQWVEDNEKTEQLIHKNKWVPILYHFEVVRSSAKRQRDWGHLVFTDLTTTKFLLVMCFGASTCTCGNPYHDDYGVLTKYQADRLMSLLTYLYHEENKPKWVRATYTTTTSKKLRPEFLNSHEPITDDRKPPIFHVMAEDFVPSLLSGELQQIDNLIAQSQKSSPPVELRDKVLGGKETRPTPQAWSAGMEKNPRQCAFCEKVGAQTMPTCSGCKLVRYCDRQCQIAAWPSHKPVCKKAKAKAN
;
A
#
# COMPACT_ATOMS: atom_id res chain seq x y z
N MET A 1 -46.17 -44.52 21.49
CA MET A 1 -47.24 -43.73 20.83
C MET A 1 -46.58 -42.56 20.12
N MET A 2 -46.40 -42.70 18.80
CA MET A 2 -45.79 -41.69 17.94
C MET A 2 -46.83 -40.61 17.61
N VAL A 3 -46.46 -39.33 17.78
CA VAL A 3 -47.30 -38.19 17.41
C VAL A 3 -46.74 -37.59 16.11
N SER A 4 -47.36 -37.93 14.99
CA SER A 4 -47.13 -37.30 13.68
C SER A 4 -47.74 -35.90 13.67
N ARG A 5 -46.92 -34.86 13.47
CA ARG A 5 -47.38 -33.53 13.06
C ARG A 5 -47.26 -33.40 11.54
N ARG A 6 -48.39 -33.06 10.91
CA ARG A 6 -48.51 -32.70 9.50
C ARG A 6 -47.85 -31.33 9.26
N LEU A 7 -47.13 -31.20 8.16
CA LEU A 7 -46.66 -29.94 7.61
C LEU A 7 -47.56 -29.61 6.41
N ASP A 8 -48.27 -28.50 6.49
CA ASP A 8 -49.10 -27.97 5.40
C ASP A 8 -48.30 -27.02 4.50
N GLY A 9 -48.76 -26.94 3.25
CA GLY A 9 -48.02 -26.51 2.07
C GLY A 9 -47.56 -25.05 2.03
N VAL A 10 -46.41 -24.87 1.37
CA VAL A 10 -45.92 -23.58 0.87
C VAL A 10 -46.15 -23.55 -0.65
N PRO A 11 -46.87 -22.54 -1.20
CA PRO A 11 -47.06 -22.40 -2.63
C PRO A 11 -45.80 -21.85 -3.33
N GLY A 12 -45.46 -22.47 -4.48
CA GLY A 12 -44.27 -22.16 -5.28
C GLY A 12 -44.38 -20.86 -6.09
N PRO A 13 -43.24 -20.36 -6.61
CA PRO A 13 -43.17 -19.05 -7.26
C PRO A 13 -43.73 -19.06 -8.69
N ALA A 14 -44.49 -18.01 -9.00
CA ALA A 14 -45.04 -17.72 -10.32
C ALA A 14 -43.93 -17.46 -11.34
N LYS A 15 -44.04 -18.13 -12.50
CA LYS A 15 -43.22 -17.90 -13.68
C LYS A 15 -43.60 -16.56 -14.31
N VAL A 16 -42.68 -15.59 -14.28
CA VAL A 16 -42.77 -14.41 -15.15
C VAL A 16 -42.11 -14.78 -16.47
N LEU A 17 -42.96 -14.88 -17.50
CA LEU A 17 -42.62 -15.02 -18.90
C LEU A 17 -42.41 -13.60 -19.44
N ASP A 18 -41.19 -13.22 -19.78
CA ASP A 18 -40.97 -12.00 -20.57
C ASP A 18 -40.55 -12.37 -22.00
N GLN A 19 -41.44 -12.02 -22.90
CA GLN A 19 -41.29 -12.06 -24.34
C GLN A 19 -40.85 -10.66 -24.77
N SER A 20 -39.61 -10.48 -25.22
CA SER A 20 -39.39 -9.50 -26.30
C SER A 20 -38.25 -9.94 -27.21
N THR A 21 -38.66 -10.10 -28.45
CA THR A 21 -37.84 -10.43 -29.62
C THR A 21 -37.59 -9.14 -30.39
N LYS A 22 -36.49 -9.13 -31.15
CA LYS A 22 -36.26 -8.31 -32.36
C LYS A 22 -36.02 -6.81 -32.14
N GLN A 23 -34.78 -6.39 -32.42
CA GLN A 23 -34.55 -5.48 -33.55
C GLN A 23 -33.13 -5.62 -34.07
N ALA A 24 -33.06 -6.00 -35.34
CA ALA A 24 -31.85 -6.07 -36.14
C ALA A 24 -31.79 -4.84 -37.05
N ALA A 25 -30.54 -4.43 -37.34
CA ALA A 25 -30.07 -3.78 -38.57
C ALA A 25 -30.75 -2.47 -39.03
N GLN A 26 -30.00 -1.37 -38.89
CA GLN A 26 -29.93 -0.35 -39.96
C GLN A 26 -28.47 0.07 -40.16
N LEU A 27 -27.87 -0.48 -41.22
CA LEU A 27 -26.65 0.01 -41.86
C LEU A 27 -27.06 1.10 -42.86
N THR A 28 -26.72 2.34 -42.58
CA THR A 28 -26.82 3.44 -43.56
C THR A 28 -25.44 3.70 -44.15
N THR A 29 -25.35 3.49 -45.46
CA THR A 29 -24.28 3.88 -46.36
C THR A 29 -24.16 5.40 -46.45
N ILE A 30 -22.94 5.93 -46.34
CA ILE A 30 -22.62 7.35 -46.59
C ILE A 30 -21.75 7.43 -47.86
N PRO A 31 -22.06 8.33 -48.82
CA PRO A 31 -21.39 8.38 -50.11
C PRO A 31 -20.01 9.04 -50.06
N SER A 32 -19.13 8.47 -50.87
CA SER A 32 -17.80 8.99 -51.22
C SER A 32 -17.92 10.22 -52.12
N SER A 33 -17.35 11.37 -51.69
CA SER A 33 -16.66 12.32 -52.57
C SER A 33 -16.17 13.55 -51.79
N LYS A 34 -14.85 13.72 -51.73
CA LYS A 34 -14.12 14.90 -52.26
C LYS A 34 -12.67 14.84 -51.81
N LEU A 35 -11.82 14.50 -52.78
CA LEU A 35 -10.38 14.76 -52.77
C LEU A 35 -10.17 16.27 -52.84
N ALA A 36 -9.53 16.84 -51.82
CA ALA A 36 -8.84 18.11 -51.92
C ALA A 36 -7.45 17.94 -51.33
N SER A 37 -6.48 18.02 -52.22
CA SER A 37 -5.04 18.08 -51.98
C SER A 37 -4.69 19.29 -51.11
N LEU A 38 -4.04 19.05 -49.97
CA LEU A 38 -3.27 20.05 -49.26
C LEU A 38 -1.82 19.59 -49.18
N SER A 39 -0.98 20.33 -49.89
CA SER A 39 0.48 20.24 -49.90
C SER A 39 1.03 20.51 -48.50
N LEU A 40 1.77 19.55 -47.96
CA LEU A 40 2.60 19.75 -46.77
C LEU A 40 3.82 20.60 -47.15
N THR A 41 3.80 21.88 -46.82
CA THR A 41 5.02 22.67 -46.70
C THR A 41 5.70 22.30 -45.38
N THR A 42 6.82 21.61 -45.47
CA THR A 42 7.75 21.39 -44.36
C THR A 42 8.36 22.73 -43.95
N SER A 43 7.83 23.35 -42.89
CA SER A 43 8.56 24.35 -42.11
C SER A 43 9.14 23.67 -40.88
N THR A 44 10.45 23.48 -40.93
CA THR A 44 11.31 23.14 -39.79
C THR A 44 11.25 24.26 -38.76
N LEU A 45 10.37 24.10 -37.77
CA LEU A 45 10.47 24.82 -36.50
C LEU A 45 11.24 23.93 -35.52
N THR A 46 12.48 24.32 -35.27
CA THR A 46 13.30 23.79 -34.18
C THR A 46 12.64 24.16 -32.85
N LEU A 47 11.97 23.18 -32.23
CA LEU A 47 11.55 23.26 -30.83
C LEU A 47 12.78 23.09 -29.93
N PRO A 48 12.87 23.80 -28.79
CA PRO A 48 14.00 23.63 -27.87
C PRO A 48 13.96 22.22 -27.28
N ASN A 49 15.12 21.56 -27.28
CA ASN A 49 15.38 20.36 -26.49
C ASN A 49 15.17 20.68 -25.00
N TRP A 50 14.02 20.34 -24.44
CA TRP A 50 13.84 20.28 -22.99
C TRP A 50 14.24 18.88 -22.53
N ARG A 51 15.51 18.75 -22.16
CA ARG A 51 16.03 17.54 -21.49
C ARG A 51 15.50 17.50 -20.07
N PHE A 52 14.91 16.37 -19.70
CA PHE A 52 14.34 16.06 -18.39
C PHE A 52 15.42 15.79 -17.31
N TYR A 53 16.59 16.46 -17.38
CA TYR A 53 17.78 16.10 -16.57
C TYR A 53 18.38 17.21 -15.69
N ASP A 54 17.74 18.37 -15.54
CA ASP A 54 18.33 19.50 -14.77
C ASP A 54 17.58 19.96 -13.50
N ILE A 55 16.66 19.16 -12.94
CA ILE A 55 15.96 19.54 -11.68
C ILE A 55 16.52 18.84 -10.42
N LEU A 56 17.48 17.93 -10.53
CA LEU A 56 17.97 17.16 -9.38
C LEU A 56 19.50 17.09 -9.28
N ARG A 57 20.18 18.25 -9.21
CA ARG A 57 21.40 18.43 -8.39
C ARG A 57 21.53 19.88 -7.89
N PRO A 58 22.16 20.09 -6.71
CA PRO A 58 21.75 21.12 -5.78
C PRO A 58 22.58 22.40 -5.90
N SER A 59 21.90 23.55 -5.99
CA SER A 59 22.43 24.81 -5.46
C SER A 59 21.49 25.28 -4.36
N HIS A 60 21.76 24.79 -3.14
CA HIS A 60 21.27 25.33 -1.87
C HIS A 60 19.74 25.40 -1.70
N GLY A 61 19.17 24.41 -1.03
CA GLY A 61 17.84 24.54 -0.42
C GLY A 61 16.99 23.27 -0.42
N TYR A 62 17.46 22.19 0.21
CA TYR A 62 16.50 21.20 0.69
C TYR A 62 15.64 21.86 1.78
N CYS A 63 14.32 21.76 1.66
CA CYS A 63 13.40 22.08 2.74
C CYS A 63 13.65 21.06 3.86
N SER A 64 14.45 21.44 4.86
CA SER A 64 14.78 20.61 6.02
C SER A 64 13.54 20.15 6.80
N VAL A 65 12.36 20.72 6.53
CA VAL A 65 11.15 20.45 7.31
C VAL A 65 10.52 19.08 7.00
N CYS A 66 10.66 18.53 5.79
CA CYS A 66 10.03 17.22 5.44
C CYS A 66 10.89 16.00 5.81
N ALA A 67 12.22 16.13 5.81
CA ALA A 67 13.12 15.04 6.19
C ALA A 67 13.09 14.74 7.70
N PHE A 68 12.83 15.75 8.53
CA PHE A 68 12.75 15.59 9.99
C PHE A 68 11.39 15.03 10.46
N SER A 69 10.28 15.31 9.76
CA SER A 69 8.94 14.82 10.14
C SER A 69 8.63 13.38 9.68
N LEU A 70 9.30 12.88 8.64
CA LEU A 70 9.17 11.49 8.15
C LEU A 70 10.15 10.50 8.79
N TRP A 71 11.08 10.97 9.64
CA TRP A 71 11.96 10.13 10.47
C TRP A 71 11.23 8.97 11.18
N PRO A 72 10.00 9.12 11.72
CA PRO A 72 9.34 8.03 12.44
C PRO A 72 8.88 6.89 11.52
N LEU A 73 8.59 7.16 10.25
CA LEU A 73 8.37 6.13 9.23
C LEU A 73 9.69 5.49 8.79
N ALA A 74 10.78 6.26 8.80
CA ALA A 74 12.14 5.74 8.58
C ALA A 74 12.63 4.82 9.73
N LEU A 75 12.01 4.84 10.92
CA LEU A 75 12.28 3.84 11.99
C LEU A 75 11.87 2.40 11.61
N LEU A 76 11.15 2.22 10.49
CA LEU A 76 10.89 0.91 9.90
C LEU A 76 12.07 0.35 9.10
N GLN A 77 13.12 1.15 8.86
CA GLN A 77 14.36 0.71 8.25
C GLN A 77 15.53 0.95 9.23
N PRO A 78 16.40 -0.06 9.46
CA PRO A 78 17.52 0.12 10.37
C PRO A 78 18.47 1.20 9.86
N TYR A 79 18.83 2.10 10.77
CA TYR A 79 19.77 3.19 10.58
C TYR A 79 21.19 2.67 10.82
N ASP A 80 22.04 2.67 9.79
CA ASP A 80 23.48 2.44 9.89
C ASP A 80 24.18 3.76 9.53
N ASP A 81 25.01 4.29 10.44
CA ASP A 81 25.59 5.65 10.36
C ASP A 81 26.56 5.87 9.18
N ASP A 82 26.94 4.80 8.44
CA ASP A 82 27.86 4.84 7.30
C ASP A 82 27.21 4.44 5.95
N GLN A 83 25.89 4.24 5.90
CA GLN A 83 25.17 3.96 4.65
C GLN A 83 24.38 5.21 4.22
N PRO A 84 24.44 5.63 2.94
CA PRO A 84 23.66 6.77 2.47
C PRO A 84 22.19 6.53 2.78
N ILE A 85 21.58 7.49 3.48
CA ILE A 85 20.15 7.56 3.78
C ILE A 85 19.40 7.18 2.52
N TRP A 86 18.75 6.00 2.47
CA TRP A 86 17.91 5.60 1.35
C TRP A 86 16.72 6.59 1.31
N PRO A 87 16.73 7.60 0.43
CA PRO A 87 15.69 8.62 0.42
C PRO A 87 14.45 7.96 -0.16
N CYS A 88 13.41 7.69 0.66
CA CYS A 88 12.14 7.06 0.27
C CYS A 88 12.11 6.59 -1.19
N GLU A 89 12.78 5.46 -1.46
CA GLU A 89 13.24 5.03 -2.80
C GLU A 89 12.10 4.64 -3.76
N VAL A 90 10.86 4.99 -3.45
CA VAL A 90 9.74 4.72 -4.33
C VAL A 90 9.99 5.40 -5.68
N SER A 91 10.33 6.69 -5.68
CA SER A 91 10.58 7.42 -6.93
C SER A 91 11.77 6.85 -7.70
N ASP A 92 12.90 6.63 -7.05
CA ASP A 92 14.12 6.15 -7.71
C ASP A 92 13.93 4.73 -8.27
N LYS A 93 13.27 3.86 -7.51
CA LYS A 93 12.97 2.50 -7.96
C LYS A 93 12.09 2.47 -9.19
N PHE A 94 11.03 3.27 -9.20
CA PHE A 94 10.06 3.28 -10.31
C PHE A 94 10.44 4.23 -11.45
N ALA A 95 11.52 5.02 -11.29
CA ALA A 95 12.17 5.75 -12.39
C ALA A 95 13.02 4.83 -13.28
N GLY A 96 13.49 3.71 -12.73
CA GLY A 96 14.29 2.70 -13.41
C GLY A 96 13.51 1.74 -14.32
N SER A 97 14.21 0.74 -14.82
CA SER A 97 13.61 -0.38 -15.56
C SER A 97 13.20 -1.51 -14.62
N PRO A 98 12.23 -2.38 -14.99
CA PRO A 98 11.78 -3.47 -14.12
C PRO A 98 12.91 -4.42 -13.71
N GLU A 99 13.96 -4.58 -14.53
CA GLU A 99 15.12 -5.44 -14.23
C GLU A 99 15.93 -4.94 -13.02
N GLN A 100 15.84 -3.65 -12.70
CA GLN A 100 16.49 -3.06 -11.52
C GLN A 100 15.69 -3.33 -10.24
N ALA A 101 14.39 -3.65 -10.36
CA ALA A 101 13.49 -3.95 -9.25
C ALA A 101 13.41 -5.46 -8.98
N SER A 102 14.53 -6.06 -8.55
CA SER A 102 14.67 -7.53 -8.40
C SER A 102 13.69 -8.23 -7.45
N ASP A 103 13.04 -7.49 -6.57
CA ASP A 103 12.02 -7.94 -5.61
C ASP A 103 10.58 -7.89 -6.15
N LEU A 104 10.37 -7.40 -7.37
CA LEU A 104 9.07 -7.32 -8.02
C LEU A 104 9.07 -8.13 -9.32
N SER A 105 7.91 -8.70 -9.64
CA SER A 105 7.67 -9.17 -11.00
C SER A 105 7.55 -7.96 -11.94
N GLU A 106 7.83 -8.15 -13.23
CA GLU A 106 7.66 -7.10 -14.24
C GLU A 106 6.21 -6.56 -14.26
N GLU A 107 5.22 -7.45 -14.13
CA GLU A 107 3.81 -7.08 -14.06
C GLU A 107 3.50 -6.21 -12.83
N ASP A 108 3.98 -6.61 -11.65
CA ASP A 108 3.79 -5.84 -10.42
C ASP A 108 4.50 -4.49 -10.48
N PHE A 109 5.68 -4.44 -11.09
CA PHE A 109 6.44 -3.21 -11.28
C PHE A 109 5.62 -2.19 -12.08
N TYR A 110 5.11 -2.58 -13.26
CA TYR A 110 4.31 -1.67 -14.08
C TYR A 110 2.96 -1.34 -13.46
N ALA A 111 2.34 -2.26 -12.74
CA ALA A 111 1.09 -1.98 -12.03
C ALA A 111 1.29 -0.87 -10.98
N ARG A 112 2.37 -0.94 -10.20
CA ARG A 112 2.70 0.08 -9.18
C ARG A 112 3.17 1.38 -9.81
N LYS A 113 4.04 1.32 -10.82
CA LYS A 113 4.52 2.50 -11.55
C LYS A 113 3.35 3.29 -12.13
N ASN A 114 2.37 2.62 -12.73
CA ASN A 114 1.20 3.28 -13.29
C ASN A 114 0.34 3.99 -12.23
N VAL A 115 0.21 3.43 -11.02
CA VAL A 115 -0.47 4.12 -9.91
C VAL A 115 0.30 5.39 -9.52
N ILE A 116 1.63 5.30 -9.43
CA ILE A 116 2.50 6.45 -9.13
C ILE A 116 2.35 7.52 -10.21
N ASP A 117 2.45 7.15 -11.49
CA ASP A 117 2.32 8.06 -12.63
C ASP A 117 0.94 8.76 -12.62
N GLN A 118 -0.14 8.05 -12.29
CA GLN A 118 -1.48 8.65 -12.19
C GLN A 118 -1.62 9.65 -11.04
N VAL A 119 -1.08 9.32 -9.86
CA VAL A 119 -1.08 10.25 -8.72
C VAL A 119 -0.22 11.48 -9.04
N GLN A 120 0.93 11.28 -9.68
CA GLN A 120 1.81 12.37 -10.10
C GLN A 120 1.14 13.27 -11.14
N GLN A 121 0.53 12.71 -12.18
CA GLN A 121 -0.23 13.47 -13.17
C GLN A 121 -1.35 14.27 -12.51
N TRP A 122 -2.07 13.66 -11.56
CA TRP A 122 -3.12 14.37 -10.81
C TRP A 122 -2.56 15.55 -10.02
N VAL A 123 -1.40 15.40 -9.36
CA VAL A 123 -0.72 16.48 -8.63
C VAL A 123 -0.36 17.63 -9.57
N GLU A 124 0.17 17.32 -10.75
CA GLU A 124 0.54 18.31 -11.78
C GLU A 124 -0.69 19.05 -12.33
N ASP A 125 -1.74 18.31 -12.69
CA ASP A 125 -2.99 18.86 -13.22
C ASP A 125 -3.69 19.79 -12.22
N ASN A 126 -3.48 19.58 -10.92
CA ASN A 126 -4.12 20.33 -9.85
C ASN A 126 -3.18 21.32 -9.14
N GLU A 127 -1.94 21.51 -9.59
CA GLU A 127 -0.96 22.36 -8.88
C GLU A 127 -1.47 23.79 -8.63
N LYS A 128 -2.27 24.33 -9.56
CA LYS A 128 -2.79 25.70 -9.52
C LYS A 128 -4.17 25.84 -8.85
N THR A 129 -4.79 24.74 -8.43
CA THR A 129 -6.14 24.75 -7.87
C THR A 129 -6.10 24.99 -6.36
N GLU A 130 -6.40 26.21 -5.91
CA GLU A 130 -6.25 26.66 -4.50
C GLU A 130 -7.06 25.89 -3.45
N GLN A 131 -8.01 25.02 -3.83
CA GLN A 131 -9.00 24.47 -2.91
C GLN A 131 -8.83 23.00 -2.52
N LEU A 132 -7.88 22.24 -3.08
CA LEU A 132 -8.03 20.78 -3.10
C LEU A 132 -7.19 19.95 -2.12
N ILE A 133 -6.22 20.50 -1.39
CA ILE A 133 -5.37 19.90 -0.33
C ILE A 133 -4.41 21.06 0.00
N HIS A 134 -3.89 21.20 1.24
CA HIS A 134 -2.80 22.16 1.47
C HIS A 134 -1.64 21.85 0.50
N LYS A 135 -1.56 22.61 -0.61
CA LYS A 135 -0.62 22.48 -1.73
C LYS A 135 -0.77 21.28 -2.69
N ASN A 136 -1.88 20.53 -2.72
CA ASN A 136 -2.15 19.43 -3.69
C ASN A 136 -1.00 18.44 -3.95
N LYS A 137 -0.20 18.13 -2.93
CA LYS A 137 1.01 17.30 -3.10
C LYS A 137 0.85 15.98 -2.38
N TRP A 138 0.63 14.93 -3.17
CA TRP A 138 0.78 13.54 -2.73
C TRP A 138 2.20 13.08 -3.01
N VAL A 139 2.87 12.58 -1.98
CA VAL A 139 4.24 12.06 -2.09
C VAL A 139 4.24 10.56 -1.83
N PRO A 140 4.69 9.72 -2.78
CA PRO A 140 4.86 8.30 -2.51
C PRO A 140 5.98 8.10 -1.47
N ILE A 141 5.68 7.37 -0.39
CA ILE A 141 6.63 7.16 0.71
C ILE A 141 7.01 5.69 0.89
N LEU A 142 6.12 4.75 0.54
CA LEU A 142 6.39 3.33 0.70
C LEU A 142 5.86 2.55 -0.50
N TYR A 143 6.66 1.59 -0.97
CA TYR A 143 6.19 0.51 -1.82
C TYR A 143 6.48 -0.82 -1.09
N HIS A 144 5.52 -1.73 -1.03
CA HIS A 144 5.66 -2.99 -0.31
C HIS A 144 5.87 -2.81 1.21
N PHE A 145 4.98 -2.08 1.90
CA PHE A 145 5.15 -1.83 3.34
C PHE A 145 4.68 -2.99 4.20
N GLU A 146 5.40 -3.23 5.30
CA GLU A 146 4.96 -4.03 6.44
C GLU A 146 4.99 -3.18 7.70
N VAL A 147 4.16 -3.55 8.69
CA VAL A 147 4.03 -2.79 9.95
C VAL A 147 5.34 -2.70 10.72
N VAL A 148 6.08 -3.81 10.78
CA VAL A 148 7.46 -3.89 11.28
C VAL A 148 8.20 -4.92 10.45
N ARG A 149 9.51 -4.74 10.26
CA ARG A 149 10.36 -5.68 9.55
C ARG A 149 10.13 -7.13 10.01
N SER A 150 9.92 -8.03 9.05
CA SER A 150 9.60 -9.46 9.25
C SER A 150 8.26 -9.78 9.92
N SER A 151 7.37 -8.80 10.10
CA SER A 151 6.01 -9.04 10.61
C SER A 151 5.10 -9.65 9.54
N ALA A 152 5.30 -9.30 8.27
CA ALA A 152 4.54 -9.86 7.16
C ALA A 152 4.96 -11.32 6.92
N LYS A 153 4.05 -12.26 7.20
CA LYS A 153 4.29 -13.71 7.06
C LYS A 153 3.79 -14.25 5.74
N ARG A 154 2.82 -13.57 5.14
CA ARG A 154 2.16 -13.92 3.89
C ARG A 154 1.98 -12.70 3.00
N GLN A 155 1.69 -12.92 1.72
CA GLN A 155 1.47 -11.83 0.75
C GLN A 155 0.36 -10.88 1.20
N ARG A 156 -0.73 -11.41 1.76
CA ARG A 156 -1.84 -10.60 2.31
C ARG A 156 -1.45 -9.69 3.47
N ASP A 157 -0.32 -9.93 4.13
CA ASP A 157 0.11 -9.14 5.29
C ASP A 157 0.82 -7.85 4.88
N TRP A 158 1.23 -7.71 3.60
CA TRP A 158 1.85 -6.50 3.05
C TRP A 158 0.81 -5.51 2.55
N GLY A 159 1.16 -4.22 2.56
CA GLY A 159 0.48 -3.20 1.76
C GLY A 159 1.36 -2.72 0.60
N HIS A 160 0.75 -2.22 -0.47
CA HIS A 160 1.48 -2.06 -1.74
C HIS A 160 2.04 -0.66 -1.96
N LEU A 161 1.22 0.39 -1.98
CA LEU A 161 1.70 1.77 -2.16
C LEU A 161 1.08 2.68 -1.12
N VAL A 162 1.92 3.46 -0.43
CA VAL A 162 1.47 4.49 0.51
C VAL A 162 1.94 5.85 0.02
N PHE A 163 1.01 6.79 -0.04
CA PHE A 163 1.28 8.20 -0.27
C PHE A 163 0.90 8.99 0.97
N THR A 164 1.58 10.10 1.19
CA THR A 164 1.25 11.05 2.26
C THR A 164 1.09 12.44 1.70
N ASP A 165 0.29 13.25 2.39
CA ASP A 165 0.32 14.69 2.21
C ASP A 165 1.57 15.30 2.90
N LEU A 166 1.86 16.57 2.62
CA LEU A 166 3.00 17.28 3.21
C LEU A 166 2.90 17.47 4.73
N THR A 167 1.69 17.35 5.31
CA THR A 167 1.51 17.44 6.76
C THR A 167 1.71 16.12 7.48
N THR A 168 1.83 15.01 6.75
CA THR A 168 1.91 13.65 7.31
C THR A 168 0.70 13.26 8.17
N THR A 169 -0.45 13.89 7.91
CA THR A 169 -1.70 13.58 8.62
C THR A 169 -2.72 12.86 7.75
N LYS A 170 -2.53 12.84 6.43
CA LYS A 170 -3.44 12.20 5.48
C LYS A 170 -2.68 11.23 4.61
N PHE A 171 -3.22 10.02 4.44
CA PHE A 171 -2.54 8.95 3.74
C PHE A 171 -3.43 8.34 2.67
N LEU A 172 -2.85 8.07 1.50
CA LEU A 172 -3.46 7.22 0.48
C LEU A 172 -2.80 5.85 0.52
N LEU A 173 -3.61 4.80 0.46
CA LEU A 173 -3.18 3.42 0.34
C LEU A 173 -3.76 2.84 -0.95
N VAL A 174 -2.89 2.36 -1.85
CA VAL A 174 -3.34 1.68 -3.07
C VAL A 174 -2.79 0.25 -3.06
N MET A 175 -3.69 -0.73 -3.05
CA MET A 175 -3.36 -2.14 -3.19
C MET A 175 -3.37 -2.53 -4.68
N CYS A 176 -2.23 -2.92 -5.23
CA CYS A 176 -2.14 -3.48 -6.58
C CYS A 176 -2.26 -5.01 -6.56
N PHE A 177 -3.39 -5.58 -6.97
CA PHE A 177 -3.52 -7.03 -7.11
C PHE A 177 -3.14 -7.45 -8.54
N GLY A 178 -2.41 -8.55 -8.66
CA GLY A 178 -2.03 -9.13 -9.95
C GLY A 178 -3.24 -9.61 -10.78
N ALA A 179 -2.97 -10.31 -11.88
CA ALA A 179 -4.02 -10.94 -12.67
C ALA A 179 -4.94 -11.79 -11.78
N SER A 180 -6.24 -11.80 -12.08
CA SER A 180 -7.21 -12.62 -11.36
C SER A 180 -6.85 -14.10 -11.56
N THR A 181 -6.14 -14.69 -10.60
CA THR A 181 -5.83 -16.13 -10.62
C THR A 181 -7.02 -16.99 -10.22
N CYS A 182 -8.19 -16.38 -9.93
CA CYS A 182 -9.40 -17.14 -9.69
C CYS A 182 -9.93 -17.76 -10.97
N THR A 183 -10.20 -19.06 -10.85
CA THR A 183 -10.86 -19.89 -11.87
C THR A 183 -12.32 -19.50 -12.15
N CYS A 184 -12.90 -18.61 -11.33
CA CYS A 184 -14.30 -18.20 -11.41
C CYS A 184 -14.59 -17.10 -12.45
N GLY A 185 -13.56 -16.51 -13.08
CA GLY A 185 -13.73 -15.50 -14.13
C GLY A 185 -14.24 -14.13 -13.65
N ASN A 186 -14.41 -13.91 -12.35
CA ASN A 186 -14.74 -12.58 -11.80
C ASN A 186 -13.44 -11.78 -11.55
N PRO A 187 -13.23 -10.63 -12.21
CA PRO A 187 -12.05 -9.81 -11.98
C PRO A 187 -12.03 -9.12 -10.60
N TYR A 188 -13.15 -9.08 -9.88
CA TYR A 188 -13.29 -8.38 -8.60
C TYR A 188 -13.72 -9.34 -7.48
N HIS A 189 -12.75 -9.84 -6.71
CA HIS A 189 -13.03 -10.59 -5.50
C HIS A 189 -13.42 -9.68 -4.35
N ASP A 190 -14.44 -10.07 -3.59
CA ASP A 190 -14.74 -9.46 -2.30
C ASP A 190 -13.52 -9.50 -1.36
N ASP A 191 -12.64 -10.51 -1.52
CA ASP A 191 -11.34 -10.59 -0.83
C ASP A 191 -10.50 -9.31 -1.01
N TYR A 192 -10.45 -8.70 -2.20
CA TYR A 192 -9.63 -7.52 -2.45
C TYR A 192 -10.12 -6.31 -1.66
N GLY A 193 -11.44 -6.12 -1.62
CA GLY A 193 -12.05 -5.08 -0.81
C GLY A 193 -11.77 -5.29 0.68
N VAL A 194 -12.01 -6.51 1.17
CA VAL A 194 -11.78 -6.87 2.59
C VAL A 194 -10.31 -6.68 2.99
N LEU A 195 -9.38 -7.13 2.16
CA LEU A 195 -7.94 -6.98 2.40
C LEU A 195 -7.50 -5.53 2.36
N THR A 196 -8.01 -4.76 1.41
CA THR A 196 -7.69 -3.33 1.29
C THR A 196 -8.17 -2.56 2.52
N LYS A 197 -9.41 -2.82 2.98
CA LYS A 197 -9.92 -2.22 4.22
C LYS A 197 -9.08 -2.63 5.43
N TYR A 198 -8.76 -3.91 5.57
CA TYR A 198 -7.91 -4.42 6.64
C TYR A 198 -6.52 -3.75 6.65
N GLN A 199 -5.89 -3.57 5.48
CA GLN A 199 -4.60 -2.88 5.39
C GLN A 199 -4.72 -1.39 5.71
N ALA A 200 -5.84 -0.75 5.38
CA ALA A 200 -6.13 0.63 5.78
C ALA A 200 -6.27 0.78 7.31
N ASP A 201 -7.03 -0.11 7.94
CA ASP A 201 -7.19 -0.18 9.40
C ASP A 201 -5.87 -0.42 10.12
N ARG A 202 -5.06 -1.32 9.55
CA ARG A 202 -3.74 -1.68 10.07
C ARG A 202 -2.73 -0.54 9.93
N LEU A 203 -2.74 0.17 8.81
CA LEU A 203 -1.95 1.39 8.64
C LEU A 203 -2.41 2.49 9.61
N MET A 204 -3.72 2.71 9.77
CA MET A 204 -4.25 3.68 10.72
C MET A 204 -3.89 3.33 12.17
N SER A 205 -3.95 2.05 12.54
CA SER A 205 -3.52 1.56 13.86
C SER A 205 -2.04 1.89 14.12
N LEU A 206 -1.16 1.65 13.13
CA LEU A 206 0.25 1.98 13.22
C LEU A 206 0.48 3.48 13.35
N LEU A 207 -0.15 4.28 12.50
CA LEU A 207 -0.02 5.74 12.51
C LEU A 207 -0.52 6.33 13.84
N THR A 208 -1.65 5.86 14.33
CA THR A 208 -2.22 6.28 15.63
C THR A 208 -1.25 5.98 16.77
N TYR A 209 -0.55 4.84 16.72
CA TYR A 209 0.42 4.48 17.74
C TYR A 209 1.70 5.33 17.68
N LEU A 210 2.23 5.57 16.47
CA LEU A 210 3.49 6.29 16.26
C LEU A 210 3.37 7.82 16.36
N TYR A 211 2.24 8.39 15.95
CA TYR A 211 2.02 9.83 15.83
C TYR A 211 0.92 10.32 16.78
N HIS A 212 1.02 9.95 18.06
CA HIS A 212 -0.01 10.23 19.05
C HIS A 212 0.14 11.58 19.76
N GLU A 213 1.33 12.19 19.74
CA GLU A 213 1.58 13.50 20.33
C GLU A 213 1.44 14.60 19.26
N GLU A 214 2.27 14.53 18.22
CA GLU A 214 2.35 15.49 17.12
C GLU A 214 1.90 14.87 15.79
N ASN A 215 1.36 15.70 14.89
CA ASN A 215 0.92 15.30 13.55
C ASN A 215 -0.02 14.08 13.54
N LYS A 216 -1.02 14.09 14.43
CA LYS A 216 -2.01 13.03 14.55
C LYS A 216 -2.62 12.70 13.18
N PRO A 217 -2.66 11.41 12.79
CA PRO A 217 -3.28 11.03 11.53
C PRO A 217 -4.76 11.41 11.59
N LYS A 218 -5.25 12.01 10.51
CA LYS A 218 -6.66 12.34 10.33
C LYS A 218 -7.37 11.15 9.69
N TRP A 219 -6.81 10.64 8.60
CA TRP A 219 -7.41 9.54 7.87
C TRP A 219 -6.41 8.78 6.98
N VAL A 220 -6.77 7.54 6.70
CA VAL A 220 -6.20 6.70 5.65
C VAL A 220 -7.31 6.42 4.64
N ARG A 221 -7.10 6.84 3.39
CA ARG A 221 -8.00 6.49 2.29
C ARG A 221 -7.39 5.37 1.48
N ALA A 222 -8.13 4.29 1.29
CA ALA A 222 -7.63 3.11 0.62
C ALA A 222 -8.50 2.67 -0.56
N THR A 223 -7.87 2.22 -1.62
CA THR A 223 -8.53 1.54 -2.75
C THR A 223 -7.60 0.49 -3.32
N TYR A 224 -8.05 -0.23 -4.35
CA TYR A 224 -7.21 -1.20 -5.04
C TYR A 224 -7.33 -1.07 -6.55
N THR A 225 -6.28 -1.52 -7.23
CA THR A 225 -6.20 -1.64 -8.69
C THR A 225 -5.91 -3.10 -9.03
N THR A 226 -6.33 -3.53 -10.22
CA THR A 226 -5.93 -4.83 -10.77
C THR A 226 -5.13 -4.63 -12.04
N THR A 227 -4.48 -5.67 -12.55
CA THR A 227 -3.72 -5.58 -13.81
C THR A 227 -4.63 -5.33 -15.02
N THR A 228 -5.93 -5.66 -14.91
CA THR A 228 -6.97 -5.31 -15.89
C THR A 228 -7.52 -3.90 -15.68
N SER A 229 -7.89 -3.55 -14.45
CA SER A 229 -8.38 -2.23 -14.07
C SER A 229 -7.20 -1.37 -13.64
N LYS A 230 -6.48 -0.83 -14.62
CA LYS A 230 -5.24 -0.05 -14.44
C LYS A 230 -5.44 1.41 -14.00
N LYS A 231 -6.67 1.88 -13.77
CA LYS A 231 -6.97 3.29 -13.52
C LYS A 231 -7.50 3.53 -12.11
N LEU A 232 -6.96 4.54 -11.44
CA LEU A 232 -7.53 5.10 -10.23
C LEU A 232 -8.77 5.92 -10.55
N ARG A 233 -9.75 5.86 -9.66
CA ARG A 233 -10.95 6.68 -9.75
C ARG A 233 -10.61 8.13 -9.37
N PRO A 234 -11.03 9.15 -10.13
CA PRO A 234 -10.75 10.55 -9.79
C PRO A 234 -11.24 10.93 -8.39
N GLU A 235 -12.37 10.37 -7.93
CA GLU A 235 -12.91 10.64 -6.61
C GLU A 235 -11.96 10.22 -5.48
N PHE A 236 -11.12 9.20 -5.71
CA PHE A 236 -10.12 8.75 -4.74
C PHE A 236 -9.10 9.86 -4.41
N LEU A 237 -8.73 10.68 -5.40
CA LEU A 237 -7.74 11.75 -5.25
C LEU A 237 -8.37 13.11 -4.92
N ASN A 238 -9.59 13.37 -5.42
CA ASN A 238 -10.24 14.68 -5.35
C ASN A 238 -10.99 14.97 -4.03
N SER A 239 -11.48 13.97 -3.31
CA SER A 239 -12.32 14.21 -2.13
C SER A 239 -11.49 14.47 -0.86
N HIS A 240 -12.00 15.20 0.13
CA HIS A 240 -11.55 15.10 1.55
C HIS A 240 -12.54 14.34 2.42
N GLU A 241 -13.77 14.20 1.94
CA GLU A 241 -14.85 13.61 2.69
C GLU A 241 -14.93 12.09 2.45
N PRO A 242 -15.53 11.35 3.39
CA PRO A 242 -15.93 9.98 3.16
C PRO A 242 -16.78 9.87 1.89
N ILE A 243 -16.42 8.93 1.02
CA ILE A 243 -17.17 8.64 -0.21
C ILE A 243 -18.03 7.42 0.07
N THR A 244 -19.35 7.60 0.10
CA THR A 244 -20.32 6.52 0.25
C THR A 244 -20.86 6.14 -1.13
N ASP A 245 -20.22 5.15 -1.75
CA ASP A 245 -20.54 4.70 -3.10
C ASP A 245 -20.26 3.20 -3.21
N ASP A 246 -21.11 2.48 -3.94
CA ASP A 246 -21.06 1.03 -4.14
C ASP A 246 -20.25 0.62 -5.38
N ARG A 247 -19.79 1.59 -6.19
CA ARG A 247 -18.92 1.35 -7.36
C ARG A 247 -17.63 0.62 -6.97
N LYS A 248 -17.26 -0.38 -7.77
CA LYS A 248 -15.98 -1.11 -7.67
C LYS A 248 -14.89 -0.42 -8.52
N PRO A 249 -13.62 -0.36 -8.06
CA PRO A 249 -13.18 -0.71 -6.71
C PRO A 249 -13.75 0.28 -5.67
N PRO A 250 -14.10 -0.21 -4.46
CA PRO A 250 -14.56 0.65 -3.37
C PRO A 250 -13.44 1.59 -2.93
N ILE A 251 -13.84 2.73 -2.38
CA ILE A 251 -12.94 3.68 -1.72
C ILE A 251 -13.25 3.62 -0.23
N PHE A 252 -12.31 3.10 0.55
CA PHE A 252 -12.41 3.07 2.00
C PHE A 252 -11.85 4.35 2.58
N HIS A 253 -12.58 4.98 3.49
CA HIS A 253 -12.12 6.14 4.24
C HIS A 253 -12.08 5.73 5.71
N VAL A 254 -10.88 5.58 6.26
CA VAL A 254 -10.65 5.14 7.65
C VAL A 254 -10.15 6.32 8.46
N MET A 255 -10.91 6.72 9.47
CA MET A 255 -10.61 7.84 10.37
C MET A 255 -9.87 7.35 11.63
N ALA A 256 -9.26 8.26 12.37
CA ALA A 256 -8.55 7.94 13.62
C ALA A 256 -9.48 7.51 14.76
N GLU A 257 -10.77 7.79 14.62
CA GLU A 257 -11.85 7.48 15.56
C GLU A 257 -12.60 6.19 15.23
N ASP A 258 -12.55 5.69 13.99
CA ASP A 258 -13.42 4.58 13.52
C ASP A 258 -12.66 3.37 12.94
N PHE A 259 -11.32 3.36 13.02
CA PHE A 259 -10.52 2.24 12.55
C PHE A 259 -10.73 0.98 13.40
N VAL A 260 -10.57 -0.19 12.77
CA VAL A 260 -10.59 -1.48 13.47
C VAL A 260 -9.19 -1.79 14.00
N PRO A 261 -8.98 -1.95 15.32
CA PRO A 261 -7.67 -2.29 15.89
C PRO A 261 -7.11 -3.57 15.28
N SER A 262 -5.90 -3.48 14.70
CA SER A 262 -5.37 -4.53 13.82
C SER A 262 -3.90 -4.88 14.07
N LEU A 263 -3.26 -4.31 15.09
CA LEU A 263 -1.88 -4.64 15.44
C LEU A 263 -1.83 -5.82 16.41
N LEU A 264 -1.01 -6.82 16.11
CA LEU A 264 -0.84 -7.97 17.01
C LEU A 264 0.09 -7.60 18.17
N SER A 265 -0.11 -8.24 19.34
CA SER A 265 0.76 -8.07 20.51
C SER A 265 2.26 -8.24 20.20
N GLY A 266 2.61 -9.23 19.37
CA GLY A 266 3.99 -9.44 18.94
C GLY A 266 4.54 -8.35 18.03
N GLU A 267 3.69 -7.69 17.24
CA GLU A 267 4.06 -6.57 16.37
C GLU A 267 4.27 -5.32 17.23
N LEU A 268 3.38 -5.05 18.18
CA LEU A 268 3.53 -3.97 19.15
C LEU A 268 4.83 -4.08 19.94
N GLN A 269 5.16 -5.29 20.46
CA GLN A 269 6.45 -5.52 21.10
C GLN A 269 7.64 -5.17 20.20
N GLN A 270 7.56 -5.47 18.90
CA GLN A 270 8.64 -5.12 17.96
C GLN A 270 8.67 -3.60 17.70
N ILE A 271 7.52 -2.94 17.58
CA ILE A 271 7.43 -1.48 17.44
C ILE A 271 8.05 -0.80 18.66
N ASP A 272 7.70 -1.23 19.88
CA ASP A 272 8.26 -0.66 21.12
C ASP A 272 9.78 -0.81 21.16
N ASN A 273 10.29 -1.97 20.74
CA ASN A 273 11.72 -2.22 20.64
C ASN A 273 12.43 -1.29 19.64
N LEU A 274 11.75 -0.84 18.58
CA LEU A 274 12.27 0.15 17.62
C LEU A 274 12.18 1.56 18.19
N ILE A 275 11.04 1.95 18.78
CA ILE A 275 10.87 3.25 19.45
C ILE A 275 11.93 3.41 20.54
N ALA A 276 12.20 2.37 21.32
CA ALA A 276 13.22 2.32 22.35
C ALA A 276 14.62 2.72 21.84
N GLN A 277 14.94 2.38 20.59
CA GLN A 277 16.22 2.70 19.97
C GLN A 277 16.32 4.17 19.53
N SER A 278 15.19 4.79 19.18
CA SER A 278 15.08 6.14 18.65
C SER A 278 15.13 7.26 19.69
N GLN A 279 15.37 6.94 20.97
CA GLN A 279 15.30 7.86 22.12
C GLN A 279 13.93 8.52 22.35
N LYS A 280 12.88 8.15 21.60
CA LYS A 280 11.52 8.63 21.81
C LYS A 280 10.89 8.08 23.08
N SER A 281 9.93 8.85 23.61
CA SER A 281 9.00 8.40 24.66
C SER A 281 8.25 7.15 24.18
N SER A 282 8.03 6.22 25.10
CA SER A 282 7.18 5.07 24.81
C SER A 282 5.72 5.52 24.79
N PRO A 283 4.90 5.07 23.83
CA PRO A 283 3.49 5.40 23.80
C PRO A 283 2.77 4.98 25.10
N PRO A 284 1.78 5.77 25.58
CA PRO A 284 0.92 5.40 26.69
C PRO A 284 0.24 4.03 26.52
N VAL A 285 -0.04 3.34 27.64
CA VAL A 285 -0.66 2.01 27.65
C VAL A 285 -2.05 2.04 27.03
N GLU A 286 -2.80 3.13 27.25
CA GLU A 286 -4.14 3.32 26.71
C GLU A 286 -4.14 3.34 25.18
N LEU A 287 -3.08 3.87 24.57
CA LEU A 287 -2.92 3.84 23.11
C LEU A 287 -2.57 2.44 22.60
N ARG A 288 -1.78 1.69 23.36
CA ARG A 288 -1.48 0.29 23.05
C ARG A 288 -2.77 -0.52 22.99
N ASP A 289 -3.62 -0.38 23.99
CA ASP A 289 -4.90 -1.08 24.06
C ASP A 289 -5.85 -0.64 22.93
N LYS A 290 -5.82 0.65 22.56
CA LYS A 290 -6.61 1.19 21.44
C LYS A 290 -6.25 0.53 20.09
N VAL A 291 -4.99 0.18 19.85
CA VAL A 291 -4.52 -0.34 18.54
C VAL A 291 -4.35 -1.85 18.51
N LEU A 292 -4.41 -2.50 19.68
CA LEU A 292 -4.26 -3.94 19.83
C LEU A 292 -5.45 -4.69 19.21
N GLY A 293 -5.19 -5.39 18.12
CA GLY A 293 -6.12 -6.29 17.46
C GLY A 293 -5.82 -7.76 17.76
N GLY A 294 -6.82 -8.62 17.57
CA GLY A 294 -6.65 -10.07 17.64
C GLY A 294 -6.33 -10.71 16.30
N LYS A 295 -6.19 -12.04 16.31
CA LYS A 295 -5.91 -12.81 15.07
C LYS A 295 -7.18 -13.04 14.25
N GLU A 296 -8.33 -12.99 14.91
CA GLU A 296 -9.66 -13.16 14.35
C GLU A 296 -10.09 -11.99 13.44
N THR A 297 -9.54 -10.79 13.66
CA THR A 297 -9.79 -9.64 12.77
C THR A 297 -8.99 -9.75 11.46
N ARG A 298 -8.01 -10.66 11.37
CA ARG A 298 -7.20 -10.85 10.17
C ARG A 298 -8.01 -11.62 9.12
N PRO A 299 -8.33 -11.01 7.96
CA PRO A 299 -9.11 -11.68 6.94
C PRO A 299 -8.37 -12.90 6.38
N THR A 300 -9.14 -13.94 6.11
CA THR A 300 -8.66 -15.11 5.38
C THR A 300 -9.26 -15.07 3.97
N PRO A 301 -8.45 -14.73 2.94
CA PRO A 301 -8.93 -14.69 1.57
C PRO A 301 -9.48 -16.06 1.19
N GLN A 302 -10.68 -16.09 0.64
CA GLN A 302 -11.34 -17.34 0.24
C GLN A 302 -10.96 -17.76 -1.18
N ALA A 303 -10.85 -16.78 -2.08
CA ALA A 303 -10.58 -16.97 -3.50
C ALA A 303 -9.14 -16.57 -3.89
N TRP A 304 -8.54 -15.58 -3.22
CA TRP A 304 -7.18 -15.13 -3.55
C TRP A 304 -6.10 -15.99 -2.88
N SER A 305 -5.74 -17.10 -3.55
CA SER A 305 -4.73 -18.06 -3.07
C SER A 305 -3.34 -17.46 -2.90
N ALA A 306 -2.92 -16.55 -3.79
CA ALA A 306 -1.61 -15.89 -3.70
C ALA A 306 -1.46 -15.11 -2.39
N GLY A 307 -2.54 -14.55 -1.84
CA GLY A 307 -2.54 -13.90 -0.53
C GLY A 307 -2.14 -14.82 0.62
N MET A 308 -2.31 -16.14 0.46
CA MET A 308 -1.96 -17.16 1.44
C MET A 308 -0.53 -17.67 1.29
N GLU A 309 0.15 -17.31 0.19
CA GLU A 309 1.53 -17.66 -0.03
C GLU A 309 2.42 -17.05 1.03
N LYS A 310 3.43 -17.84 1.36
CA LYS A 310 4.29 -17.69 2.50
C LYS A 310 5.49 -16.84 2.08
N ASN A 311 5.67 -15.69 2.72
CA ASN A 311 6.82 -14.84 2.40
C ASN A 311 8.10 -15.55 2.81
N PRO A 312 9.14 -15.52 1.97
CA PRO A 312 10.42 -16.04 2.37
C PRO A 312 11.07 -15.10 3.39
N ARG A 313 12.09 -15.59 4.11
CA ARG A 313 12.76 -14.81 5.15
C ARG A 313 14.18 -14.51 4.73
N GLN A 314 14.64 -13.30 5.00
CA GLN A 314 16.00 -12.88 4.67
C GLN A 314 16.89 -12.92 5.92
N CYS A 315 18.11 -13.43 5.76
CA CYS A 315 19.12 -13.39 6.81
C CYS A 315 19.63 -11.97 7.01
N ALA A 316 19.69 -11.49 8.25
CA ALA A 316 20.23 -10.17 8.58
C ALA A 316 21.76 -10.08 8.47
N PHE A 317 22.46 -11.18 8.17
CA PHE A 317 23.92 -11.20 8.00
C PHE A 317 24.31 -11.44 6.54
N CYS A 318 23.94 -12.59 5.98
CA CYS A 318 24.37 -13.00 4.65
C CYS A 318 23.35 -12.69 3.55
N GLU A 319 22.23 -12.03 3.91
CA GLU A 319 21.15 -11.60 3.00
C GLU A 319 20.46 -12.70 2.19
N LYS A 320 20.86 -13.96 2.38
CA LYS A 320 20.24 -15.11 1.75
C LYS A 320 18.78 -15.21 2.18
N VAL A 321 17.95 -15.40 1.18
CA VAL A 321 16.54 -15.69 1.32
C VAL A 321 16.40 -17.18 1.61
N GLY A 322 15.83 -17.52 2.76
CA GLY A 322 15.76 -18.88 3.29
C GLY A 322 14.35 -19.29 3.71
N ALA A 323 14.28 -20.47 4.33
CA ALA A 323 13.05 -21.05 4.83
C ALA A 323 12.36 -20.13 5.85
N GLN A 324 11.04 -20.29 5.98
CA GLN A 324 10.26 -19.44 6.89
C GLN A 324 10.64 -19.57 8.37
N THR A 325 11.22 -20.70 8.76
CA THR A 325 11.51 -21.08 10.15
C THR A 325 12.90 -20.62 10.61
N MET A 326 13.44 -19.54 10.03
CA MET A 326 14.73 -18.99 10.46
C MET A 326 14.70 -18.55 11.93
N PRO A 327 15.72 -18.93 12.74
CA PRO A 327 15.84 -18.49 14.11
C PRO A 327 15.86 -16.96 14.20
N THR A 328 15.07 -16.44 15.14
CA THR A 328 15.03 -15.01 15.44
C THR A 328 15.95 -14.74 16.63
N CYS A 329 16.62 -13.59 16.66
CA CYS A 329 17.40 -13.17 17.81
C CYS A 329 16.52 -13.20 19.08
N SER A 330 16.89 -14.01 20.07
CA SER A 330 16.12 -14.17 21.31
C SER A 330 16.10 -12.93 22.20
N GLY A 331 17.07 -12.01 22.02
CA GLY A 331 17.14 -10.74 22.72
C GLY A 331 16.11 -9.74 22.20
N CYS A 332 16.31 -9.25 20.97
CA CYS A 332 15.50 -8.16 20.42
C CYS A 332 14.25 -8.61 19.65
N LYS A 333 14.23 -9.86 19.15
CA LYS A 333 13.20 -10.41 18.26
C LYS A 333 12.96 -9.63 16.95
N LEU A 334 13.90 -8.77 16.55
CA LEU A 334 13.81 -7.92 15.34
C LEU A 334 14.46 -8.53 14.10
N VAL A 335 15.52 -9.32 14.28
CA VAL A 335 16.33 -9.88 13.18
C VAL A 335 16.33 -11.40 13.17
N ARG A 336 16.50 -11.98 11.98
CA ARG A 336 16.56 -13.43 11.75
C ARG A 336 17.88 -13.81 11.10
N TYR A 337 18.34 -15.02 11.37
CA TYR A 337 19.58 -15.57 10.84
C TYR A 337 19.34 -16.95 10.23
N CYS A 338 20.17 -17.36 9.28
CA CYS A 338 20.12 -18.73 8.75
C CYS A 338 20.40 -19.74 9.86
N ASP A 339 21.42 -19.44 10.67
CA ASP A 339 21.95 -20.31 11.71
C ASP A 339 22.68 -19.48 12.78
N ARG A 340 23.27 -20.19 13.75
CA ARG A 340 24.08 -19.60 14.83
C ARG A 340 25.35 -18.93 14.31
N GLN A 341 25.95 -19.40 13.21
CA GLN A 341 27.17 -18.82 12.67
C GLN A 341 26.90 -17.41 12.12
N CYS A 342 25.82 -17.24 11.34
CA CYS A 342 25.37 -15.93 10.88
C CYS A 342 25.04 -14.99 12.05
N GLN A 343 24.43 -15.50 13.12
CA GLN A 343 24.16 -14.71 14.32
C GLN A 343 25.43 -14.22 15.02
N ILE A 344 26.44 -15.09 15.17
CA ILE A 344 27.73 -14.74 15.78
C ILE A 344 28.47 -13.72 14.89
N ALA A 345 28.46 -13.92 13.57
CA ALA A 345 29.13 -13.04 12.64
C ALA A 345 28.49 -11.64 12.59
N ALA A 346 27.17 -11.55 12.67
CA ALA A 346 26.47 -10.26 12.78
C ALA A 346 26.51 -9.65 14.20
N TRP A 347 26.98 -10.38 15.22
CA TRP A 347 26.91 -9.91 16.60
C TRP A 347 27.64 -8.59 16.86
N PRO A 348 28.86 -8.33 16.32
CA PRO A 348 29.55 -7.07 16.56
C PRO A 348 28.72 -5.84 16.16
N SER A 349 28.08 -5.86 14.98
CA SER A 349 27.21 -4.77 14.51
C SER A 349 25.83 -4.80 15.15
N HIS A 350 25.27 -5.99 15.43
CA HIS A 350 23.93 -6.12 16.00
C HIS A 350 23.86 -5.82 17.51
N LYS A 351 24.92 -6.08 18.27
CA LYS A 351 24.93 -6.01 19.74
C LYS A 351 24.47 -4.65 20.31
N PRO A 352 24.91 -3.48 19.79
CA PRO A 352 24.45 -2.18 20.29
C PRO A 352 22.93 -2.02 20.16
N VAL A 353 22.39 -2.36 18.99
CA VAL A 353 20.95 -2.30 18.69
C VAL A 353 20.17 -3.28 19.56
N CYS A 354 20.67 -4.51 19.70
CA CYS A 354 20.04 -5.56 20.50
C CYS A 354 19.94 -5.20 21.98
N LYS A 355 21.00 -4.61 22.56
CA LYS A 355 21.01 -4.18 23.96
C LYS A 355 19.99 -3.07 24.22
N LYS A 356 19.89 -2.08 23.33
CA LYS A 356 18.92 -0.98 23.43
C LYS A 356 17.48 -1.51 23.43
N ALA A 357 17.16 -2.44 22.53
CA ALA A 357 15.85 -3.08 22.47
C ALA A 357 15.54 -3.87 23.76
N LYS A 358 16.51 -4.62 24.30
CA LYS A 358 16.30 -5.45 25.49
C LYS A 358 16.08 -4.63 26.77
N ALA A 359 16.78 -3.51 26.93
CA ALA A 359 16.78 -2.74 28.18
C ALA A 359 15.43 -2.08 28.50
N LYS A 360 14.57 -1.84 27.51
CA LYS A 360 13.24 -1.24 27.70
C LYS A 360 12.08 -2.24 27.66
N ALA A 361 12.36 -3.52 27.41
CA ALA A 361 11.35 -4.58 27.37
C ALA A 361 11.13 -5.26 28.74
N ASN A 362 12.01 -4.97 29.71
CA ASN A 362 11.90 -5.30 31.14
C ASN A 362 11.57 -4.02 31.91
#